data_AF-A0A075IBV5-F1
#
_entry.id   AF-A0A075IBV5-F1
#
_cell.length_a   1.000
_cell.length_b   1.000
_cell.length_c   1.000
_cell.angle_alpha   90.00
_cell.angle_beta   90.00
_cell.angle_gamma   90.00
#
_symmetry.space_group_name_H-M   'P 1'
#
loop_
_entity.id
_entity.type
_entity.pdbx_description
1 polymer ?
#
loop_
_entity_poly.entity_id
_entity_poly.type
_entity_poly.pdbx_seq_one_letter_code
_entity_poly.pdbx_strand_id
1 'polypeptide(L)' 'MKTYAIIPVKSFSKAKTRLNIPQIKRELLCKEMLEEVLRTLSKCKSIDNIVI' A
#
# COMPACT_ATOMS: atom_id res chain seq x y z
N MET A 1 11.32 21.03 -9.15
CA MET A 1 10.05 20.35 -9.53
C MET A 1 9.65 19.50 -8.34
N LYS A 2 8.39 19.55 -7.87
CA LYS A 2 7.94 18.66 -6.77
C LYS A 2 7.39 17.36 -7.35
N THR A 3 7.79 16.23 -6.79
CA THR A 3 7.37 14.88 -7.19
C THR A 3 6.42 14.30 -6.15
N TYR A 4 5.27 13.79 -6.60
CA TYR A 4 4.25 13.18 -5.76
C TYR A 4 4.11 11.70 -6.11
N ALA A 5 4.08 10.84 -5.09
CA ALA A 5 3.69 9.44 -5.22
C ALA A 5 2.20 9.30 -4.87
N ILE A 6 1.39 8.87 -5.84
CA ILE A 6 -0.04 8.61 -5.65
C ILE A 6 -0.26 7.10 -5.60
N ILE A 7 -0.78 6.59 -4.49
CA ILE A 7 -0.93 5.16 -4.21
C ILE A 7 -2.41 4.82 -4.05
N PRO A 8 -3.15 4.56 -5.15
CA PRO A 8 -4.57 4.25 -5.04
C PRO A 8 -4.76 2.91 -4.32
N VAL A 9 -5.40 2.95 -3.15
CA VAL A 9 -5.76 1.75 -2.37
C VAL A 9 -7.24 1.44 -2.47
N LYS A 10 -7.56 0.14 -2.63
CA LYS A 10 -8.93 -0.37 -2.43
C LYS A 10 -9.12 -0.73 -0.97
N SER A 11 -10.37 -0.78 -0.48
CA SER A 11 -10.62 -1.29 0.87
C SER A 11 -10.02 -2.69 1.02
N PHE A 12 -9.33 -2.94 2.13
CA PHE A 12 -8.64 -4.21 2.36
C PHE A 12 -9.59 -5.42 2.30
N SER A 13 -10.83 -5.24 2.76
CA SER A 13 -11.90 -6.23 2.66
C SER A 13 -12.21 -6.69 1.23
N LYS A 14 -11.98 -5.83 0.23
CA LYS A 14 -12.20 -6.12 -1.21
C LYS A 14 -10.91 -6.46 -1.96
N ALA A 15 -9.74 -6.38 -1.32
CA ALA A 15 -8.45 -6.62 -1.95
C ALA A 15 -8.05 -8.10 -1.89
N LYS A 16 -7.26 -8.54 -2.89
CA LYS A 16 -6.64 -9.87 -2.95
C LYS A 16 -7.59 -11.06 -2.73
N THR A 17 -8.85 -10.93 -3.18
CA THR A 17 -9.89 -11.97 -3.03
C THR A 17 -9.52 -13.31 -3.69
N ARG A 18 -8.65 -13.29 -4.71
CA ARG A 18 -8.14 -14.49 -5.39
C ARG A 18 -7.16 -15.34 -4.57
N LEU A 19 -6.63 -14.83 -3.45
CA LEU A 19 -5.68 -15.57 -2.62
C LEU A 19 -6.31 -16.72 -1.81
N ASN A 20 -7.65 -16.85 -1.81
CA ASN A 20 -8.39 -17.92 -1.12
C ASN A 20 -7.97 -18.17 0.34
N ILE A 21 -7.62 -17.11 1.07
CA ILE A 21 -7.33 -17.13 2.52
C ILE A 21 -8.41 -16.34 3.29
N PRO A 22 -8.60 -16.59 4.60
CA PRO A 22 -9.58 -15.88 5.41
C PRO A 22 -9.45 -14.35 5.32
N GLN A 23 -10.57 -13.63 5.35
CA GLN A 23 -10.60 -12.17 5.20
C GLN A 23 -9.65 -11.46 6.16
N ILE A 24 -9.63 -11.84 7.44
CA ILE A 24 -8.72 -11.27 8.45
C ILE A 24 -7.26 -11.41 8.03
N LYS A 25 -6.85 -12.57 7.51
CA LYS A 25 -5.49 -12.79 7.01
C LYS A 25 -5.21 -11.99 5.75
N ARG A 26 -6.19 -11.82 4.86
CA ARG A 26 -6.05 -10.95 3.67
C ARG A 26 -5.88 -9.49 4.05
N GLU A 27 -6.63 -9.00 5.03
CA GLU A 27 -6.58 -7.62 5.47
C GLU A 27 -5.24 -7.32 6.15
N LEU A 28 -4.77 -8.21 7.02
CA LEU A 28 -3.43 -8.12 7.61
C LEU A 28 -2.36 -8.11 6.52
N LEU A 29 -2.44 -9.02 5.55
CA LEU A 29 -1.51 -9.05 4.42
C LEU A 29 -1.53 -7.74 3.63
N CYS A 30 -2.71 -7.19 3.31
CA CYS A 30 -2.82 -5.93 2.58
C CYS A 30 -2.23 -4.76 3.36
N LYS A 31 -2.37 -4.75 4.69
CA LYS A 31 -1.73 -3.76 5.57
C LYS A 31 -0.21 -3.86 5.48
N GLU A 32 0.37 -5.05 5.68
CA GLU A 32 1.82 -5.26 5.59
C GLU A 32 2.38 -4.87 4.21
N MET A 33 1.66 -5.20 3.14
CA MET A 33 2.04 -4.81 1.79
C MET A 33 2.07 -3.29 1.60
N LEU A 34 1.05 -2.57 2.10
CA LEU A 34 1.01 -1.10 2.01
C LEU A 34 2.14 -0.49 2.86
N GLU A 35 2.36 -1.00 4.07
CA GLU A 35 3.47 -0.55 4.91
C GLU A 35 4.82 -0.70 4.21
N GLU A 36 5.08 -1.80 3.53
CA GLU A 36 6.34 -2.00 2.81
C GLU A 36 6.52 -1.01 1.65
N VAL A 37 5.45 -0.72 0.90
CA VAL A 37 5.47 0.31 -0.14
C VAL A 37 5.79 1.68 0.48
N LEU A 38 5.13 2.05 1.58
CA LEU A 38 5.36 3.33 2.25
C LEU A 38 6.78 3.42 2.82
N ARG A 39 7.30 2.35 3.43
CA ARG A 39 8.69 2.25 3.91
C ARG A 39 9.71 2.36 2.79
N THR A 40 9.38 1.88 1.59
CA THR A 40 10.25 2.02 0.43
C THR A 40 10.26 3.45 -0.10
N LEU A 41 9.08 4.06 -0.22
CA LEU A 41 8.94 5.43 -0.71
C LEU A 41 9.54 6.46 0.27
N SER A 42 9.46 6.25 1.58
CA SER A 42 10.07 7.14 2.57
C SER A 42 11.60 7.20 2.49
N LYS A 43 12.25 6.19 1.90
CA LYS A 43 13.70 6.16 1.65
C LYS A 43 14.07 6.80 0.31
N CYS A 44 13.09 7.16 -0.52
CA CYS A 44 13.31 7.70 -1.85
C CYS A 44 13.53 9.22 -1.80
N LYS A 45 14.76 9.67 -2.09
CA LYS A 45 15.11 11.11 -2.04
C LYS A 45 14.45 11.96 -3.13
N SER A 46 13.91 11.34 -4.18
CA SER A 46 13.31 12.03 -5.33
C SER A 46 11.80 12.23 -5.20
N ILE A 47 11.17 11.79 -4.11
CA ILE A 47 9.74 11.91 -3.85
C ILE A 47 9.54 12.87 -2.68
N ASP A 48 8.81 13.96 -2.93
CA ASP A 48 8.59 14.99 -1.92
C ASP A 48 7.36 14.70 -1.05
N ASN A 49 6.34 14.04 -1.61
CA ASN A 49 5.05 13.81 -0.94
C ASN A 49 4.42 12.49 -1.36
N ILE A 50 3.64 11.89 -0.45
CA ILE A 50 2.88 10.67 -0.67
C ILE A 50 1.39 10.96 -0.44
N VAL A 51 0.55 10.51 -1.36
CA VAL A 51 -0.92 10.56 -1.29
C VAL A 51 -1.45 9.15 -1.46
N ILE A 52 -2.35 8.71 -0.57
CA ILE A 52 -2.91 7.35 -0.52
C ILE A 52 -4.41 7.41 -0.83
#